data_AF-A0A7J7D937-F1
#
_entry.id   AF-A0A7J7D937-F1
#
_cell.length_a   1.000
_cell.length_b   1.000
_cell.length_c   1.000
_cell.angle_alpha   90.00
_cell.angle_beta   90.00
_cell.angle_gamma   90.00
#
_symmetry.space_group_name_H-M   'P 1'
#
loop_
_entity.id
_entity.type
_entity.pdbx_description
1 polymer ?
#
loop_
_entity_poly.entity_id
_entity_poly.type
_entity_poly.pdbx_seq_one_letter_code
_entity_poly.pdbx_strand_id
1 'polypeptide(L)'
;MKVMFDDGKLRTCLIPIAGFLNHSLCPHILHYGRVDSATNSLKFSLSRPCCAGEQCFLSYGNLSRSHLITFYGFVSEGDNPYDVIPLDIDIDQDDCVDRPMSNWTNHMFQVKLKTEIEVLEDLQSTFSSMMANLGDNDTDVVNRENLSWDVKLALEFKDLQGKIISSILNSCDAGLKLLESEL
;
A
#
# COMPACT_ATOMS: atom_id res chain seq x y z
N MET A 1 -12.80 -11.57 11.79
CA MET A 1 -13.45 -10.45 11.07
C MET A 1 -14.05 -9.48 12.08
N LYS A 2 -14.07 -8.17 11.79
CA LYS A 2 -14.69 -7.16 12.67
C LYS A 2 -16.18 -7.02 12.35
N VAL A 3 -17.05 -7.19 13.36
CA VAL A 3 -18.51 -7.15 13.23
C VAL A 3 -19.09 -6.07 14.12
N MET A 4 -19.94 -5.21 13.55
CA MET A 4 -20.71 -4.19 14.25
C MET A 4 -22.03 -4.78 14.74
N PHE A 5 -22.24 -4.75 16.05
CA PHE A 5 -23.47 -5.21 16.70
C PHE A 5 -24.46 -4.06 16.88
N ASP A 6 -25.70 -4.39 17.28
CA ASP A 6 -26.79 -3.43 17.47
C ASP A 6 -26.51 -2.41 18.58
N ASP A 7 -25.62 -2.74 19.52
CA ASP A 7 -25.11 -1.82 20.54
C ASP A 7 -24.07 -0.81 20.00
N GLY A 8 -23.82 -0.82 18.69
CA GLY A 8 -22.84 0.01 18.01
C GLY A 8 -21.38 -0.43 18.22
N LYS A 9 -21.14 -1.50 19.00
CA LYS A 9 -19.78 -1.95 19.30
C LYS A 9 -19.25 -2.86 18.21
N LEU A 10 -17.99 -2.62 17.84
CA LEU A 10 -17.23 -3.47 16.94
C LEU A 10 -16.55 -4.59 17.74
N ARG A 11 -16.73 -5.84 17.32
CA ARG A 11 -16.11 -7.00 17.98
C ARG A 11 -15.43 -7.90 16.95
N THR A 12 -14.35 -8.55 17.36
CA THR A 12 -13.69 -9.56 16.54
C THR A 12 -14.43 -10.88 16.68
N CYS A 13 -14.91 -11.43 15.57
CA CYS A 13 -15.65 -12.68 15.52
C CYS A 13 -15.08 -13.62 14.46
N LEU A 14 -15.21 -14.92 14.70
CA LEU A 14 -15.13 -15.96 13.69
C LEU A 14 -16.53 -16.19 13.13
N ILE A 15 -16.68 -16.06 11.82
CA ILE A 15 -17.96 -16.23 11.14
C ILE A 15 -17.82 -17.48 10.26
N PRO A 16 -18.49 -18.59 10.58
CA PRO A 16 -18.22 -19.88 9.93
C PRO A 16 -18.26 -19.84 8.40
N ILE A 17 -19.35 -19.34 7.80
CA ILE A 17 -19.50 -19.29 6.34
C ILE A 17 -18.57 -18.26 5.70
N ALA A 18 -18.39 -17.11 6.33
CA ALA A 18 -17.55 -16.04 5.77
C ALA A 18 -16.07 -16.40 5.77
N GLY A 19 -15.63 -17.24 6.72
CA GLY A 19 -14.26 -17.74 6.78
C GLY A 19 -13.85 -18.65 5.61
N PHE A 20 -14.81 -19.12 4.81
CA PHE A 20 -14.54 -19.89 3.59
C PHE A 20 -14.52 -19.05 2.31
N LEU A 21 -14.90 -17.77 2.37
CA LEU A 21 -14.93 -16.88 1.21
C LEU A 21 -13.60 -16.17 1.06
N ASN A 22 -12.97 -16.30 -0.11
CA ASN A 22 -11.67 -15.69 -0.40
C ASN A 22 -11.77 -14.19 -0.66
N HIS A 23 -10.60 -13.53 -0.58
CA HIS A 23 -10.42 -12.13 -0.92
C HIS A 23 -10.34 -11.90 -2.43
N SER A 24 -10.93 -10.79 -2.91
CA SER A 24 -10.64 -10.22 -4.22
C SER A 24 -10.65 -8.70 -4.15
N LEU A 25 -9.88 -8.05 -5.03
CA LEU A 25 -9.94 -6.61 -5.29
C LEU A 25 -11.25 -6.21 -6.01
N CYS A 26 -11.89 -7.18 -6.68
CA CYS A 26 -13.19 -7.03 -7.31
C CYS A 26 -14.20 -7.97 -6.64
N PRO A 27 -14.53 -7.81 -5.36
CA PRO A 27 -15.36 -8.76 -4.63
C PRO A 27 -16.81 -8.77 -5.14
N HIS A 28 -17.52 -9.83 -4.81
CA HIS A 28 -18.97 -9.92 -5.02
C HIS A 28 -19.74 -9.33 -3.84
N ILE A 29 -19.21 -9.48 -2.62
CA ILE A 29 -19.84 -9.05 -1.38
C ILE A 29 -19.01 -7.93 -0.76
N LEU A 30 -19.57 -6.71 -0.71
CA LEU A 30 -18.91 -5.52 -0.16
C LEU A 30 -19.30 -5.24 1.30
N HIS A 31 -20.53 -5.58 1.68
CA HIS A 31 -21.10 -5.23 2.97
C HIS A 31 -21.59 -6.49 3.69
N TYR A 32 -20.84 -6.91 4.71
CA TYR A 32 -21.16 -8.11 5.50
C TYR A 32 -20.77 -7.98 6.98
N GLY A 33 -20.23 -6.82 7.38
CA GLY A 33 -19.63 -6.60 8.71
C GLY A 33 -20.57 -6.03 9.77
N ARG A 34 -21.89 -6.05 9.56
CA ARG A 34 -22.88 -5.49 10.49
C ARG A 34 -24.02 -6.47 10.70
N VAL A 35 -24.42 -6.66 11.96
CA VAL A 35 -25.59 -7.46 12.33
C VAL A 35 -26.85 -6.73 11.90
N ASP A 36 -27.74 -7.46 11.23
CA ASP A 36 -29.09 -7.03 10.96
C ASP A 36 -29.94 -7.24 12.22
N SER A 37 -30.33 -6.15 12.88
CA SER A 37 -31.12 -6.19 14.12
C SER A 37 -32.46 -6.92 13.98
N ALA A 38 -33.09 -6.89 12.79
CA ALA A 38 -34.39 -7.51 12.58
C ALA A 38 -34.29 -9.04 12.53
N THR A 39 -33.23 -9.58 11.91
CA THR A 39 -33.03 -11.03 11.77
C THR A 39 -31.95 -11.60 12.70
N ASN A 40 -31.28 -10.77 13.48
CA ASN A 40 -30.12 -11.09 14.31
C ASN A 40 -29.07 -11.93 13.55
N SER A 41 -28.74 -11.50 12.33
CA SER A 41 -27.86 -12.26 11.44
C SER A 41 -26.95 -11.35 10.62
N LEU A 42 -25.88 -11.92 10.06
CA LEU A 42 -25.07 -11.27 9.04
C LEU A 42 -25.62 -11.58 7.65
N LYS A 43 -25.76 -10.55 6.83
CA LYS A 43 -26.22 -10.67 5.45
C LYS A 43 -25.05 -10.52 4.49
N PHE A 44 -24.90 -11.49 3.58
CA PHE A 44 -23.86 -11.53 2.55
C PHE A 44 -24.49 -11.22 1.20
N SER A 45 -24.86 -9.97 0.99
CA SER A 45 -25.55 -9.53 -0.23
C SER A 45 -24.55 -9.34 -1.37
N LEU A 46 -24.85 -9.94 -2.53
CA LEU A 46 -24.09 -9.73 -3.75
C LEU A 46 -24.32 -8.31 -4.26
N SER A 47 -23.23 -7.58 -4.48
CA SER A 47 -23.20 -6.25 -5.11
C SER A 47 -23.01 -6.33 -6.62
N ARG A 48 -22.56 -7.48 -7.13
CA ARG A 48 -22.47 -7.81 -8.56
C ARG A 48 -22.83 -9.29 -8.80
N PRO A 49 -23.23 -9.69 -10.03
CA PRO A 49 -23.54 -11.07 -10.34
C PRO A 49 -22.37 -12.03 -10.08
N CYS A 50 -22.68 -13.26 -9.67
CA CYS A 50 -21.77 -14.39 -9.55
C CYS A 50 -22.42 -15.57 -10.28
N CYS A 51 -21.76 -16.14 -11.29
CA CYS A 51 -22.35 -17.21 -12.09
C CYS A 51 -22.26 -18.56 -11.38
N ALA A 52 -23.14 -19.50 -11.74
CA ALA A 52 -23.06 -20.85 -11.23
C ALA A 52 -21.72 -21.50 -11.66
N GLY A 53 -21.01 -22.08 -10.69
CA GLY A 53 -19.67 -22.65 -10.89
C GLY A 53 -18.52 -21.66 -10.71
N GLU A 54 -18.79 -20.35 -10.61
CA GLU A 54 -17.77 -19.36 -10.26
C GLU A 54 -17.59 -19.26 -8.74
N GLN A 55 -16.39 -18.88 -8.33
CA GLN A 55 -16.09 -18.59 -6.95
C GLN A 55 -16.67 -17.23 -6.54
N CYS A 56 -17.38 -17.21 -5.40
CA CYS A 56 -17.85 -15.98 -4.78
C CYS A 56 -16.76 -15.42 -3.86
N PHE A 57 -16.54 -14.10 -3.92
CA PHE A 57 -15.46 -13.42 -3.21
C PHE A 57 -16.02 -12.29 -2.33
N LEU A 58 -15.34 -12.00 -1.24
CA LEU A 58 -15.57 -10.81 -0.43
C LEU A 58 -14.28 -9.98 -0.33
N SER A 59 -14.35 -8.75 0.18
CA SER A 59 -13.14 -7.96 0.46
C SER A 59 -12.73 -8.11 1.92
N TYR A 60 -11.51 -8.56 2.22
CA TYR A 60 -10.98 -8.57 3.60
C TYR A 60 -10.76 -7.16 4.17
N GLY A 61 -10.85 -6.14 3.32
CA GLY A 61 -10.64 -4.74 3.65
C GLY A 61 -9.57 -4.11 2.78
N ASN A 62 -9.20 -2.88 3.12
CA ASN A 62 -8.18 -2.11 2.42
C ASN A 62 -6.80 -2.48 2.95
N LEU A 63 -6.37 -3.72 2.68
CA LEU A 63 -5.14 -4.31 3.19
C LEU A 63 -4.06 -4.27 2.11
N SER A 64 -2.85 -3.84 2.47
CA SER A 64 -1.67 -3.98 1.62
C SER A 64 -1.31 -5.47 1.45
N ARG A 65 -0.65 -5.81 0.35
CA ARG A 65 -0.07 -7.16 0.15
C ARG A 65 0.91 -7.53 1.25
N SER A 66 1.68 -6.57 1.77
CA SER A 66 2.54 -6.80 2.93
C SER A 66 1.75 -7.36 4.11
N HIS A 67 0.57 -6.79 4.39
CA HIS A 67 -0.34 -7.28 5.42
C HIS A 67 -0.98 -8.64 5.06
N LEU A 68 -1.40 -8.83 3.81
CA LEU A 68 -1.98 -10.09 3.36
C LEU A 68 -0.99 -11.25 3.46
N ILE A 69 0.27 -11.05 3.07
CA ILE A 69 1.32 -12.06 3.19
C ILE A 69 1.57 -12.38 4.66
N THR A 70 1.80 -11.38 5.52
CA THR A 70 2.16 -11.58 6.92
C THR A 70 1.06 -12.23 7.74
N PHE A 71 -0.21 -11.85 7.53
CA PHE A 71 -1.31 -12.26 8.42
C PHE A 71 -2.28 -13.27 7.79
N TYR A 72 -2.28 -13.41 6.46
CA TYR A 72 -3.18 -14.31 5.74
C TYR A 72 -2.46 -15.34 4.87
N GLY A 73 -1.14 -15.18 4.62
CA GLY A 73 -0.34 -16.17 3.89
C GLY A 73 -0.63 -16.26 2.40
N PHE A 74 -1.09 -15.17 1.78
CA PHE A 74 -1.34 -15.11 0.34
C PHE A 74 -1.07 -13.73 -0.26
N VAL A 75 -0.97 -13.67 -1.59
CA VAL A 75 -0.92 -12.42 -2.38
C VAL A 75 -2.19 -12.31 -3.22
N SER A 76 -2.80 -11.13 -3.23
CA SER A 76 -3.95 -10.86 -4.10
C SER A 76 -3.51 -10.67 -5.55
N GLU A 77 -4.24 -11.30 -6.46
CA GLU A 77 -4.11 -11.09 -7.91
C GLU A 77 -4.47 -9.65 -8.31
N GLY A 78 -3.88 -9.16 -9.41
CA GLY A 78 -4.10 -7.81 -9.95
C GLY A 78 -3.09 -6.78 -9.43
N ASP A 79 -3.44 -5.49 -9.47
CA ASP A 79 -2.68 -4.41 -8.83
C ASP A 79 -3.48 -3.90 -7.62
N ASN A 80 -2.92 -4.06 -6.42
CA ASN A 80 -3.61 -3.69 -5.18
C ASN A 80 -3.40 -2.20 -4.89
N PRO A 81 -4.45 -1.36 -4.89
CA PRO A 81 -4.32 0.08 -4.68
C PRO A 81 -3.95 0.47 -3.24
N TYR A 82 -3.96 -0.49 -2.31
CA TYR A 82 -3.62 -0.28 -0.91
C TYR A 82 -2.19 -0.69 -0.57
N ASP A 83 -1.39 -1.04 -1.58
CA ASP A 83 0.01 -1.41 -1.36
C ASP A 83 0.84 -0.20 -0.93
N VAL A 84 1.62 -0.42 0.13
CA VAL A 84 2.48 0.59 0.75
C VAL A 84 3.76 -0.08 1.26
N ILE A 85 4.84 0.68 1.35
CA ILE A 85 6.04 0.31 2.10
C ILE A 85 6.10 1.16 3.38
N PRO A 86 6.30 0.56 4.56
CA PRO A 86 6.53 1.33 5.78
C PRO A 86 7.90 2.01 5.68
N LEU A 87 7.96 3.29 6.09
CA LEU A 87 9.17 4.09 6.12
C LEU A 87 9.23 4.80 7.46
N ASP A 88 10.44 4.87 8.00
CA ASP A 88 10.75 5.61 9.20
C ASP A 88 11.75 6.70 8.79
N ILE A 89 11.35 7.96 8.97
CA ILE A 89 12.14 9.13 8.58
C ILE A 89 12.22 10.02 9.82
N ASP A 90 13.42 10.19 10.32
CA ASP A 90 13.71 11.04 11.46
C ASP A 90 14.39 12.34 11.00
N ILE A 91 14.19 13.40 11.80
CA ILE A 91 14.87 14.67 11.63
C ILE A 91 15.96 14.76 12.69
N ASP A 92 17.21 14.88 12.26
CA ASP A 92 18.31 15.17 13.17
C ASP A 92 18.12 16.57 13.78
N GLN A 93 18.14 16.68 15.11
CA GLN A 93 17.81 17.92 15.84
C GLN A 93 18.86 19.05 15.72
N ASP A 94 19.99 18.82 15.05
CA ASP A 94 21.17 19.69 15.17
C ASP A 94 21.19 20.91 14.22
N ASP A 95 20.26 21.03 13.26
CA ASP A 95 20.34 22.02 12.16
C ASP A 95 19.27 23.14 12.17
N CYS A 96 18.80 23.59 13.35
CA CYS A 96 17.94 24.78 13.41
C CYS A 96 18.76 26.07 13.25
N VAL A 97 19.09 26.43 12.01
CA VAL A 97 19.74 27.71 11.70
C VAL A 97 18.69 28.82 11.62
N ASP A 98 18.52 29.57 12.73
CA ASP A 98 17.74 30.81 12.77
C ASP A 98 18.31 31.85 11.79
N ARG A 99 17.77 31.91 10.57
CA ARG A 99 18.14 32.92 9.57
C ARG A 99 17.18 34.12 9.63
N PRO A 100 17.67 35.37 9.81
CA PRO A 100 16.81 36.53 9.92
C PRO A 100 16.14 36.87 8.58
N MET A 101 14.80 36.97 8.60
CA MET A 101 13.97 37.32 7.45
C MET A 101 14.09 38.80 7.09
N SER A 102 14.50 39.10 5.86
CA SER A 102 14.17 40.38 5.22
C SER A 102 13.97 40.25 3.70
N ASN A 103 12.88 40.88 3.22
CA ASN A 103 12.35 41.04 1.84
C ASN A 103 11.57 39.86 1.23
N TRP A 104 10.23 39.99 1.19
CA TRP A 104 9.33 38.88 1.58
C TRP A 104 8.33 38.35 0.53
N THR A 105 8.56 38.46 -0.78
CA THR A 105 7.67 37.81 -1.77
C THR A 105 8.41 36.97 -2.80
N ASN A 106 9.34 37.56 -3.55
CA ASN A 106 10.10 36.81 -4.56
C ASN A 106 11.15 35.88 -3.94
N HIS A 107 11.84 36.33 -2.89
CA HIS A 107 12.77 35.49 -2.11
C HIS A 107 12.02 34.34 -1.43
N MET A 108 10.78 34.57 -0.98
CA MET A 108 10.00 33.51 -0.33
C MET A 108 9.55 32.44 -1.31
N PHE A 109 9.25 32.79 -2.57
CA PHE A 109 8.93 31.82 -3.60
C PHE A 109 10.17 31.00 -4.02
N GLN A 110 11.32 31.64 -4.22
CA GLN A 110 12.56 30.93 -4.53
C GLN A 110 13.08 30.09 -3.37
N VAL A 111 12.95 30.54 -2.12
CA VAL A 111 13.28 29.72 -0.94
C VAL A 111 12.38 28.49 -0.87
N LYS A 112 11.08 28.63 -1.16
CA LYS A 112 10.17 27.48 -1.21
C LYS A 112 10.55 26.50 -2.31
N LEU A 113 10.79 26.96 -3.53
CA LEU A 113 11.23 26.10 -4.64
C LEU A 113 12.53 25.38 -4.31
N LYS A 114 13.49 26.08 -3.71
CA LYS A 114 14.77 25.48 -3.31
C LYS A 114 14.60 24.40 -2.24
N THR A 115 13.76 24.64 -1.22
CA THR A 115 13.46 23.63 -0.21
C THR A 115 12.77 22.40 -0.81
N GLU A 116 11.82 22.59 -1.74
CA GLU A 116 11.16 21.46 -2.42
C GLU A 116 12.17 20.64 -3.25
N ILE A 117 13.12 21.30 -3.93
CA ILE A 117 14.20 20.61 -4.66
C ILE A 117 15.08 19.81 -3.71
N GLU A 118 15.55 20.42 -2.62
CA GLU A 118 16.38 19.75 -1.61
C GLU A 118 15.67 18.50 -1.05
N VAL A 119 14.38 18.61 -0.72
CA VAL A 119 13.58 17.48 -0.24
C VAL A 119 13.46 16.38 -1.31
N LEU A 120 13.21 16.74 -2.57
CA LEU A 120 13.10 15.75 -3.65
C LEU A 120 14.45 15.06 -3.95
N GLU A 121 15.57 15.78 -3.88
CA GLU A 121 16.91 15.23 -4.02
C GLU A 121 17.24 14.24 -2.88
N ASP A 122 16.91 14.60 -1.64
CA ASP A 122 17.10 13.73 -0.48
C ASP A 122 16.27 12.45 -0.57
N LEU A 123 14.99 12.57 -0.98
CA LEU A 123 14.13 11.42 -1.22
C LEU A 123 14.71 10.56 -2.35
N GLN A 124 15.10 11.16 -3.48
CA GLN A 124 15.65 10.43 -4.62
C GLN A 124 16.92 9.67 -4.25
N SER A 125 17.83 10.31 -3.50
CA SER A 125 19.06 9.68 -2.99
C SER A 125 18.74 8.50 -2.08
N THR A 126 17.86 8.72 -1.10
CA THR A 126 17.43 7.70 -0.13
C THR A 126 16.84 6.47 -0.82
N PHE A 127 15.87 6.67 -1.71
CA PHE A 127 15.20 5.57 -2.41
C PHE A 127 16.10 4.88 -3.44
N SER A 128 17.07 5.58 -4.04
CA SER A 128 18.03 4.97 -4.95
C SER A 128 18.93 3.99 -4.20
N SER A 129 19.38 4.38 -3.00
CA SER A 129 20.12 3.50 -2.10
C SER A 129 19.28 2.28 -1.69
N MET A 130 18.01 2.48 -1.31
CA MET A 130 17.11 1.36 -0.99
C MET A 130 16.94 0.41 -2.18
N MET A 131 16.73 0.92 -3.39
CA MET A 131 16.60 0.11 -4.60
C MET A 131 17.85 -0.73 -4.87
N ALA A 132 19.05 -0.12 -4.76
CA ALA A 132 20.31 -0.84 -4.94
C ALA A 132 20.48 -1.99 -3.94
N ASN A 133 19.97 -1.82 -2.71
CA ASN A 133 20.05 -2.83 -1.65
C ASN A 133 19.01 -3.96 -1.79
N LEU A 134 17.98 -3.82 -2.63
CA LEU A 134 17.06 -4.93 -2.90
C LEU A 134 17.75 -6.10 -3.63
N GLY A 135 18.86 -5.82 -4.33
CA GLY A 135 19.62 -6.79 -5.11
C GLY A 135 18.91 -7.23 -6.39
N ASP A 136 19.65 -7.82 -7.32
CA ASP A 136 19.12 -8.15 -8.65
C ASP A 136 17.94 -9.12 -8.60
N ASN A 137 17.03 -8.95 -9.58
CA ASN A 137 15.88 -9.84 -9.79
C ASN A 137 16.26 -11.12 -10.55
N ASP A 138 17.55 -11.47 -10.60
CA ASP A 138 18.18 -12.58 -11.34
C ASP A 138 17.80 -13.99 -10.85
N THR A 139 16.61 -14.15 -10.28
CA THR A 139 15.96 -15.46 -10.31
C THR A 139 15.48 -15.68 -11.73
N ASP A 140 16.29 -16.40 -12.53
CA ASP A 140 15.92 -16.92 -13.85
C ASP A 140 14.45 -17.31 -13.84
N VAL A 141 13.65 -16.66 -14.70
CA VAL A 141 12.19 -16.84 -14.83
C VAL A 141 11.80 -18.32 -14.90
N VAL A 142 12.69 -19.15 -15.47
CA VAL A 142 12.56 -20.60 -15.63
C VAL A 142 12.46 -21.35 -14.29
N ASN A 143 12.97 -20.79 -13.19
CA ASN A 143 12.99 -21.46 -11.89
C ASN A 143 11.83 -21.07 -10.96
N ARG A 144 11.11 -19.96 -11.23
CA ARG A 144 10.04 -19.45 -10.35
C ARG A 144 8.87 -20.41 -10.21
N GLU A 145 8.52 -21.17 -11.24
CA GLU A 145 7.38 -22.11 -11.20
C GLU A 145 7.62 -23.27 -10.22
N ASN A 146 8.88 -23.70 -10.06
CA ASN A 146 9.26 -24.84 -9.22
C ASN A 146 9.59 -24.46 -7.77
N LEU A 147 9.53 -23.17 -7.42
CA LEU A 147 9.76 -22.72 -6.05
C LEU A 147 8.61 -23.12 -5.12
N SER A 148 8.95 -23.33 -3.85
CA SER A 148 7.97 -23.51 -2.78
C SER A 148 7.14 -22.24 -2.60
N TRP A 149 5.92 -22.40 -2.09
CA TRP A 149 4.95 -21.31 -2.01
C TRP A 149 5.41 -20.14 -1.14
N ASP A 150 6.08 -20.42 -0.03
CA ASP A 150 6.71 -19.43 0.86
C ASP A 150 7.78 -18.60 0.14
N VAL A 151 8.62 -19.23 -0.68
CA VAL A 151 9.63 -18.54 -1.48
C VAL A 151 8.95 -17.66 -2.53
N LYS A 152 7.88 -18.14 -3.18
CA LYS A 152 7.08 -17.34 -4.12
C LYS A 152 6.51 -16.09 -3.44
N LEU A 153 5.93 -16.23 -2.26
CA LEU A 153 5.41 -15.08 -1.50
C LEU A 153 6.51 -14.08 -1.11
N ALA A 154 7.69 -14.57 -0.72
CA ALA A 154 8.82 -13.70 -0.38
C ALA A 154 9.33 -12.92 -1.61
N LEU A 155 9.40 -13.57 -2.77
CA LEU A 155 9.76 -12.91 -4.02
C LEU A 155 8.72 -11.87 -4.44
N GLU A 156 7.42 -12.18 -4.34
CA GLU A 156 6.35 -11.21 -4.61
C GLU A 156 6.40 -10.00 -3.67
N PHE A 157 6.75 -10.22 -2.39
CA PHE A 157 6.96 -9.12 -1.44
C PHE A 157 8.14 -8.23 -1.84
N LYS A 158 9.27 -8.83 -2.22
CA LYS A 158 10.45 -8.09 -2.73
C LYS A 158 10.11 -7.32 -4.00
N ASP A 159 9.44 -7.96 -4.96
CA ASP A 159 9.04 -7.36 -6.24
C ASP A 159 8.09 -6.16 -6.00
N LEU A 160 7.19 -6.27 -5.01
CA LEU A 160 6.33 -5.16 -4.60
C LEU A 160 7.12 -3.96 -4.06
N GLN A 161 8.11 -4.20 -3.19
CA GLN A 161 8.97 -3.13 -2.67
C GLN A 161 9.70 -2.43 -3.82
N GLY A 162 10.27 -3.20 -4.75
CA GLY A 162 10.93 -2.66 -5.94
C GLY A 162 9.99 -1.80 -6.81
N LYS A 163 8.76 -2.27 -7.07
CA LYS A 163 7.76 -1.51 -7.84
C LYS A 163 7.43 -0.16 -7.18
N ILE A 164 7.18 -0.15 -5.88
CA ILE A 164 6.84 1.08 -5.15
C ILE A 164 8.02 2.04 -5.13
N ILE A 165 9.24 1.56 -4.83
CA ILE A 165 10.45 2.39 -4.81
C ILE A 165 10.72 2.97 -6.21
N SER A 166 10.57 2.18 -7.26
CA SER A 166 10.70 2.67 -8.65
C SER A 166 9.68 3.76 -8.97
N SER A 167 8.43 3.59 -8.56
CA SER A 167 7.38 4.61 -8.73
C SER A 167 7.73 5.91 -8.00
N ILE A 168 8.29 5.83 -6.80
CA ILE A 168 8.72 7.00 -6.03
C ILE A 168 9.87 7.70 -6.76
N LEU A 169 10.90 6.97 -7.17
CA LEU A 169 12.04 7.53 -7.91
C LEU A 169 11.62 8.25 -9.19
N ASN A 170 10.72 7.65 -9.97
CA ASN A 170 10.18 8.27 -11.19
C ASN A 170 9.38 9.54 -10.87
N SER A 171 8.66 9.56 -9.75
CA SER A 171 7.88 10.73 -9.32
C SER A 171 8.78 11.86 -8.84
N CYS A 172 9.84 11.55 -8.09
CA CYS A 172 10.85 12.52 -7.67
C CYS A 172 11.57 13.13 -8.88
N ASP A 173 12.01 12.30 -9.84
CA ASP A 173 12.66 12.77 -11.08
C ASP A 173 11.72 13.68 -11.91
N ALA A 174 10.45 13.31 -12.04
CA ALA A 174 9.46 14.15 -12.71
C ALA A 174 9.22 15.47 -11.95
N GLY A 175 9.18 15.44 -10.62
CA GLY A 175 9.05 16.62 -9.76
C GLY A 175 10.22 17.57 -9.89
N LEU A 176 11.46 17.06 -9.84
CA LEU A 176 12.68 17.85 -10.00
C LEU A 176 12.71 18.57 -11.35
N LYS A 177 12.41 17.87 -12.45
CA LYS A 177 12.34 18.46 -13.79
C LYS A 177 11.31 19.58 -13.90
N LEU A 178 10.18 19.45 -13.20
CA LEU A 178 9.15 20.50 -13.16
C LEU A 178 9.65 21.73 -12.40
N LEU A 179 10.24 21.54 -11.21
CA LEU A 179 10.74 22.65 -10.40
C LEU A 179 11.94 23.36 -11.02
N GLU A 180 12.86 22.63 -11.67
CA GLU A 180 13.97 23.22 -12.44
C GLU A 180 13.48 24.11 -13.58
N SER A 181 12.31 23.82 -14.16
CA SER A 181 11.72 24.66 -15.21
C SER A 181 11.06 25.94 -14.68
N GLU A 182 10.80 26.02 -13.38
CA GLU A 182 10.17 27.17 -12.71
C GLU A 182 11.17 28.11 -12.01
N LEU A 183 12.46 27.73 -11.97
CA LEU A 183 13.59 28.51 -11.44
C LEU A 183 14.13 29.53 -12.46
#